data_AF-A0A4Q2DXD4-F1
#
_entry.id   AF-A0A4Q2DXD4-F1
#
_cell.length_a   1.000
_cell.length_b   1.000
_cell.length_c   1.000
_cell.angle_alpha   90.00
_cell.angle_beta   90.00
_cell.angle_gamma   90.00
#
_symmetry.space_group_name_H-M   'P 1'
#
loop_
_entity.id
_entity.type
_entity.pdbx_description
1 polymer ?
#
loop_
_entity_poly.entity_id
_entity_poly.type
_entity_poly.pdbx_seq_one_letter_code
_entity_poly.pdbx_strand_id
1 'polypeptide(L)'
;MAKSLRSKTKRSFRAKKREEGVYAAAHAARLQRLSSKLVETIKKDAEGDVSLDSAADEEPVDEVPGWLTTALGFMPDFELEDLAHLACYHTTTYPTLVEV
;
A
#
# COMPACT_ATOMS: atom_id res chain seq x y z
N MET A 1 -14.32 34.21 -13.40
CA MET A 1 -14.04 33.01 -14.21
C MET A 1 -13.08 32.08 -13.46
N ALA A 2 -13.60 31.00 -12.89
CA ALA A 2 -12.74 29.94 -12.35
C ALA A 2 -11.97 29.26 -13.49
N LYS A 3 -10.74 28.82 -13.22
CA LYS A 3 -9.92 28.10 -14.19
C LYS A 3 -10.23 26.60 -14.10
N SER A 4 -10.29 25.92 -15.24
CA SER A 4 -10.48 24.46 -15.28
C SER A 4 -9.27 23.68 -14.78
N LEU A 5 -9.46 22.41 -14.40
CA LEU A 5 -8.38 21.51 -13.97
C LEU A 5 -7.29 21.39 -15.05
N ARG A 6 -7.71 21.29 -16.32
CA ARG A 6 -6.84 21.24 -17.50
C ARG A 6 -6.41 22.60 -18.03
N SER A 7 -6.58 23.70 -17.30
CA SER A 7 -6.05 25.00 -17.72
C SER A 7 -4.52 24.95 -17.81
N LYS A 8 -3.93 25.45 -18.89
CA LYS A 8 -2.47 25.44 -19.11
C LYS A 8 -1.73 26.21 -18.01
N THR A 9 -2.21 27.41 -17.66
CA THR A 9 -1.63 28.24 -16.60
C THR A 9 -1.63 27.54 -15.22
N LYS A 10 -2.72 26.85 -14.85
CA LYS A 10 -2.76 26.12 -13.58
C LYS A 10 -1.94 24.83 -13.61
N ARG A 11 -1.83 24.18 -14.77
CA ARG A 11 -0.96 23.00 -14.93
C ARG A 11 0.51 23.36 -14.82
N SER A 12 0.97 24.41 -15.48
CA SER A 12 2.38 24.87 -15.37
C SER A 12 2.73 25.31 -13.95
N PHE A 13 1.82 26.01 -13.26
CA PHE A 13 2.03 26.34 -11.85
C PHE A 13 2.18 25.09 -10.95
N ARG A 14 1.35 24.05 -11.18
CA ARG A 14 1.48 22.79 -10.44
C ARG A 14 2.72 21.99 -10.83
N ALA A 15 3.20 22.09 -12.07
CA ALA A 15 4.46 21.47 -12.50
C ALA A 15 5.63 22.09 -11.72
N LYS A 16 5.75 23.42 -11.73
CA LYS A 16 6.76 24.16 -10.97
C LYS A 16 6.72 23.83 -9.47
N LYS A 17 5.52 23.74 -8.86
CA LYS A 17 5.37 23.37 -7.45
C LYS A 17 5.89 21.95 -7.13
N ARG A 18 5.84 21.03 -8.09
CA ARG A 18 6.35 19.66 -7.92
C ARG A 18 7.86 19.58 -8.07
N GLU A 19 8.44 20.40 -8.94
CA GLU A 19 9.88 20.38 -9.26
C GLU A 19 10.71 21.22 -8.27
N GLU A 20 10.28 22.45 -7.97
CA GLU A 20 11.09 23.42 -7.22
C GLU A 20 10.59 23.61 -5.77
N GLY A 21 9.41 23.09 -5.45
CA GLY A 21 8.76 23.32 -4.16
C GLY A 21 9.08 22.28 -3.09
N VAL A 22 8.46 22.45 -1.92
CA VAL A 22 8.51 21.52 -0.77
C VAL A 22 8.15 20.07 -1.15
N TYR A 23 7.34 19.88 -2.20
CA TYR A 23 7.01 18.54 -2.71
C TYR A 23 8.25 17.76 -3.16
N ALA A 24 9.20 18.41 -3.83
CA ALA A 24 10.43 17.77 -4.28
C ALA A 24 11.29 17.33 -3.09
N ALA A 25 11.50 18.23 -2.13
CA ALA A 25 12.29 17.96 -0.93
C ALA A 25 11.68 16.84 -0.07
N ALA A 26 10.36 16.87 0.16
CA ALA A 26 9.68 15.84 0.93
C ALA A 26 9.73 14.47 0.23
N HIS A 27 9.57 14.45 -1.10
CA HIS A 27 9.68 13.23 -1.89
C HIS A 27 11.09 12.65 -1.86
N ALA A 28 12.12 13.49 -2.03
CA ALA A 28 13.52 13.09 -1.95
C ALA A 28 13.85 12.51 -0.56
N ALA A 29 13.41 13.15 0.53
CA ALA A 29 13.60 12.64 1.89
C ALA A 29 12.93 11.28 2.11
N ARG A 30 11.71 11.09 1.56
CA ARG A 30 11.03 9.78 1.62
C ARG A 30 11.79 8.71 0.85
N LEU A 31 12.25 9.03 -0.35
CA LEU A 31 13.06 8.10 -1.16
C LEU A 31 14.35 7.71 -0.43
N GLN A 32 15.07 8.67 0.15
CA GLN A 32 16.29 8.42 0.92
C GLN A 32 16.04 7.45 2.08
N ARG A 33 14.97 7.65 2.85
CA ARG A 33 14.60 6.73 3.94
C ARG A 33 14.31 5.32 3.43
N LEU A 34 13.62 5.19 2.30
CA LEU A 34 13.32 3.87 1.73
C LEU A 34 14.58 3.19 1.18
N SER A 35 15.46 3.92 0.51
CA SER A 35 16.73 3.35 0.03
C SER A 35 17.62 2.91 1.20
N SER A 36 17.70 3.67 2.29
CA SER A 36 18.44 3.26 3.48
C SER A 36 17.89 1.96 4.06
N LYS A 37 16.56 1.86 4.21
CA LYS A 37 15.90 0.63 4.70
C LYS A 37 16.19 -0.57 3.80
N LEU A 38 16.09 -0.42 2.48
CA LEU A 38 16.38 -1.51 1.54
C LEU A 38 17.85 -1.94 1.59
N VAL A 39 18.77 -1.00 1.72
CA VAL A 39 20.20 -1.32 1.88
C VAL A 39 20.44 -2.05 3.20
N GLU A 40 19.76 -1.65 4.29
CA GLU A 40 19.84 -2.33 5.58
C GLU A 40 19.27 -3.76 5.52
N THR A 41 18.14 -3.98 4.85
CA THR A 41 17.58 -5.34 4.69
C THR A 41 18.51 -6.21 3.86
N ILE A 42 19.01 -5.72 2.72
CA ILE A 42 19.95 -6.47 1.87
C ILE A 42 21.22 -6.85 2.64
N LYS A 43 21.77 -5.94 3.45
CA LYS A 43 22.95 -6.23 4.28
C LYS A 43 22.65 -7.29 5.34
N LYS A 44 21.50 -7.21 6.00
CA LYS A 44 21.05 -8.22 6.98
C LYS A 44 20.87 -9.60 6.33
N ASP A 45 20.33 -9.64 5.11
CA ASP A 45 20.16 -10.89 4.36
C ASP A 45 21.51 -11.50 3.93
N ALA A 46 22.52 -10.67 3.66
CA ALA A 46 23.85 -11.11 3.26
C ALA A 46 24.73 -11.62 4.43
N GLU A 47 24.48 -11.15 5.67
CA GLU A 47 25.25 -11.52 6.86
C GLU A 47 24.79 -12.82 7.55
N GLY A 48 23.76 -13.49 7.00
CA GLY A 48 23.34 -14.83 7.45
C GLY A 48 22.37 -14.80 8.63
N ASP A 49 21.12 -15.14 8.31
CA ASP A 49 20.05 -15.58 9.21
C ASP A 49 19.76 -14.70 10.44
N VAL A 50 18.95 -13.66 10.23
CA VAL A 50 18.06 -13.16 11.28
C VAL A 50 16.64 -13.50 10.85
N SER A 51 16.10 -14.57 11.43
CA SER A 51 14.70 -14.98 11.30
C SER A 51 13.76 -13.78 11.45
N LEU A 52 12.98 -13.53 10.41
CA LEU A 52 11.85 -12.59 10.38
C LEU A 52 10.65 -13.04 11.26
N ASP A 53 10.87 -13.95 12.22
CA ASP A 53 9.81 -14.49 13.10
C ASP A 53 9.72 -13.80 14.46
N SER A 54 10.73 -13.04 14.92
CA SER A 54 10.61 -12.33 16.23
C SER A 54 9.80 -11.02 16.18
N ALA A 55 8.99 -10.83 15.14
CA ALA A 55 7.91 -9.85 15.13
C ALA A 55 6.54 -10.50 14.79
N ALA A 56 6.44 -11.82 14.92
CA ALA A 56 5.25 -12.60 14.54
C ALA A 56 4.75 -13.54 15.66
N ASP A 57 5.20 -13.38 16.90
CA ASP A 57 4.60 -14.03 18.08
C ASP A 57 4.11 -12.97 19.07
N GLU A 58 2.98 -12.33 18.73
CA GLU A 58 1.84 -12.32 19.64
C GLU A 58 0.59 -12.70 18.83
N GLU A 59 -0.09 -13.72 19.33
CA GLU A 59 -1.27 -14.40 18.81
C GLU A 59 -2.42 -13.45 18.37
N PRO A 60 -3.28 -13.93 17.44
CA PRO A 60 -4.03 -13.11 16.51
C PRO A 60 -5.25 -12.47 17.18
N VAL A 61 -5.22 -11.14 17.26
CA VAL A 61 -6.47 -10.39 17.15
C VAL A 61 -6.75 -10.25 15.66
N ASP A 62 -7.85 -10.82 15.20
CA ASP A 62 -8.52 -10.38 13.98
C ASP A 62 -8.87 -8.89 14.15
N GLU A 63 -7.86 -8.02 14.06
CA GLU A 63 -8.03 -6.59 13.97
C GLU A 63 -8.53 -6.33 12.56
N VAL A 64 -9.84 -6.51 12.41
CA VAL A 64 -10.64 -5.94 11.34
C VAL A 64 -10.13 -4.51 11.17
N PRO A 65 -9.38 -4.22 10.10
CA PRO A 65 -8.60 -3.01 10.02
C PRO A 65 -9.56 -1.83 10.17
N GLY A 66 -9.29 -0.87 11.06
CA GLY A 66 -10.32 0.03 11.60
C GLY A 66 -11.17 0.83 10.59
N TRP A 67 -10.73 0.94 9.32
CA TRP A 67 -11.57 1.42 8.22
C TRP A 67 -12.79 0.51 7.95
N LEU A 68 -12.63 -0.80 8.10
CA LEU A 68 -13.61 -1.86 7.87
C LEU A 68 -14.66 -1.90 8.99
N THR A 69 -14.29 -1.62 10.24
CA THR A 69 -15.28 -1.42 11.33
C THR A 69 -16.06 -0.13 11.17
N THR A 70 -15.41 0.97 10.77
CA THR A 70 -16.14 2.22 10.46
C THR A 70 -17.02 2.11 9.22
N ALA A 71 -16.65 1.29 8.24
CA ALA A 71 -17.45 1.05 7.05
C ALA A 71 -18.66 0.16 7.34
N LEU A 72 -18.50 -0.92 8.12
CA LEU A 72 -19.60 -1.80 8.53
C LEU A 72 -20.59 -1.11 9.47
N GLY A 73 -20.13 -0.20 10.35
CA GLY A 73 -21.03 0.58 11.21
C GLY A 73 -21.96 1.55 10.44
N PHE A 74 -21.70 1.77 9.15
CA PHE A 74 -22.52 2.60 8.26
C PHE A 74 -23.44 1.77 7.33
N MET A 75 -23.32 0.43 7.31
CA MET A 75 -24.16 -0.46 6.52
C MET A 75 -24.81 -1.53 7.41
N PRO A 76 -26.09 -1.37 7.79
CA PRO A 76 -26.72 -2.23 8.78
C PRO A 76 -27.06 -3.66 8.30
N ASP A 77 -26.70 -4.07 7.09
CA ASP A 77 -27.13 -5.37 6.51
C ASP A 77 -26.00 -6.08 5.71
N PHE A 78 -24.75 -6.07 6.17
CA PHE A 78 -23.67 -6.85 5.53
C PHE A 78 -23.51 -8.21 6.23
N GLU A 79 -24.21 -9.24 5.72
CA GLU A 79 -24.14 -10.61 6.25
C GLU A 79 -22.83 -11.31 5.83
N LEU A 80 -22.28 -12.13 6.75
CA LEU A 80 -21.01 -12.86 6.61
C LEU A 80 -20.96 -13.84 5.42
N GLU A 81 -22.09 -14.12 4.76
CA GLU A 81 -22.18 -15.04 3.62
C GLU A 81 -21.63 -14.44 2.31
N ASP A 82 -21.54 -13.11 2.20
CA ASP A 82 -21.01 -12.43 0.99
C ASP A 82 -19.49 -12.56 0.84
N LEU A 83 -18.75 -12.81 1.94
CA LEU A 83 -17.30 -13.05 1.92
C LEU A 83 -16.93 -14.39 1.27
N ALA A 84 -17.80 -15.40 1.38
CA ALA A 84 -17.59 -16.71 0.76
C ALA A 84 -17.69 -16.62 -0.78
N HIS A 85 -18.54 -15.75 -1.31
CA HIS A 85 -18.66 -15.54 -2.74
C HIS A 85 -17.42 -14.86 -3.33
N LEU A 86 -16.80 -13.92 -2.61
CA LEU A 86 -15.61 -13.19 -3.09
C LEU A 86 -14.33 -14.05 -3.04
N ALA A 87 -14.21 -14.93 -2.05
CA ALA A 87 -13.10 -15.90 -1.97
C ALA A 87 -13.12 -16.92 -3.12
N CYS A 88 -14.31 -17.25 -3.64
CA CYS A 88 -14.47 -18.21 -4.72
C CYS A 88 -14.11 -17.65 -6.11
N TYR A 89 -14.03 -16.32 -6.28
CA TYR A 89 -13.65 -15.70 -7.56
C TYR A 89 -12.13 -15.63 -7.79
N HIS A 90 -11.30 -15.73 -6.75
CA HIS A 90 -9.84 -15.56 -6.88
C HIS A 90 -9.09 -16.85 -7.28
N THR A 91 -9.73 -18.02 -7.19
CA THR A 91 -9.08 -19.32 -7.48
C THR A 91 -9.22 -19.80 -8.93
N THR A 92 -9.95 -19.08 -9.80
CA THR A 92 -10.24 -19.56 -11.17
C THR A 92 -9.45 -18.84 -12.28
N THR A 93 -8.60 -17.84 -11.98
CA THR A 93 -7.98 -16.99 -13.01
C THR A 93 -6.47 -17.17 -13.23
N TYR A 94 -5.84 -18.20 -12.65
CA TYR A 94 -4.47 -18.56 -13.00
C TYR A 94 -4.35 -20.08 -13.21
N PRO A 95 -4.47 -20.58 -14.45
CA PRO A 95 -4.02 -21.92 -14.76
C PRO A 95 -2.50 -21.98 -14.53
N THR A 96 -2.11 -22.85 -13.62
CA THR A 96 -0.75 -23.20 -13.24
C THR A 96 0.04 -23.68 -14.46
N LEU A 97 1.05 -22.90 -14.90
CA LEU A 97 2.18 -23.46 -15.65
C LEU A 97 3.11 -24.13 -14.62
N VAL A 98 2.84 -25.40 -14.36
CA VAL A 98 3.80 -26.32 -13.74
C VAL A 98 4.46 -27.07 -14.89
N GLU A 99 5.73 -26.78 -15.13
CA GLU A 99 6.65 -27.64 -15.88
C GLU A 99 7.01 -28.83 -15.01
N VAL A 100 6.73 -30.05 -15.49
CA VAL A 100 7.64 -31.21 -15.53
C VAL A 100 7.34 -31.97 -16.83
#